data_AF-A0A965WX36-F1
#
_entry.id   AF-A0A965WX36-F1
#
_cell.length_a   1.000
_cell.length_b   1.000
_cell.length_c   1.000
_cell.angle_alpha   90.00
_cell.angle_beta   90.00
_cell.angle_gamma   90.00
#
_symmetry.space_group_name_H-M   'P 1'
#
loop_
_entity.id
_entity.type
_entity.pdbx_description
1 polymer ?
#
loop_
_entity_poly.entity_id
_entity_poly.type
_entity_poly.pdbx_seq_one_letter_code
_entity_poly.pdbx_strand_id
1 'polypeptide(L)' 'MKGVLGLPLSMAETSLREAGFTVTAVETRSRKGQPGNEKRVLRARETAPGHMELVYALFKTDLFWMPE' A
#
# COMPACT_ATOMS: atom_id res chain seq x y z
N MET A 1 11.85 8.33 0.60
CA MET A 1 10.84 8.15 1.68
C MET A 1 10.77 6.70 2.12
N LYS A 2 11.49 6.30 3.18
CA LYS A 2 11.55 4.90 3.65
C LYS A 2 10.47 4.53 4.69
N GLY A 3 9.73 5.50 5.23
CA GLY A 3 8.84 5.29 6.38
C GLY A 3 7.49 4.64 6.07
N VAL A 4 7.04 4.64 4.81
CA VAL A 4 5.67 4.22 4.45
C VAL A 4 5.60 2.90 3.68
N LEU A 5 6.74 2.30 3.35
CA LEU A 5 6.80 1.02 2.63
C LEU A 5 6.37 -0.11 3.56
N GLY A 6 5.51 -1.01 3.08
CA GLY A 6 4.98 -2.14 3.84
C GLY A 6 3.87 -1.78 4.83
N LEU A 7 3.61 -0.49 5.07
CA LEU A 7 2.48 -0.05 5.89
C LEU A 7 1.14 -0.34 5.19
N PRO A 8 0.06 -0.51 5.97
CA PRO A 8 -1.29 -0.46 5.45
C PRO A 8 -1.49 0.85 4.68
N LEU A 9 -2.13 0.77 3.51
CA LEU A 9 -2.35 1.93 2.63
C LEU A 9 -2.95 3.11 3.39
N SER A 10 -3.96 2.85 4.22
CA SER A 10 -4.63 3.90 4.99
C SER A 10 -3.69 4.60 5.98
N MET A 11 -2.78 3.87 6.64
CA MET A 11 -1.78 4.48 7.54
C MET A 11 -0.77 5.31 6.76
N ALA A 12 -0.29 4.81 5.62
CA ALA A 12 0.64 5.52 4.78
C ALA A 12 0.05 6.83 4.22
N GLU A 13 -1.22 6.81 3.81
CA GLU A 13 -1.93 8.00 3.35
C GLU A 13 -2.06 9.04 4.46
N THR A 14 -2.46 8.62 5.67
CA THR A 14 -2.60 9.52 6.82
C THR A 14 -1.27 10.17 7.16
N SER A 15 -0.19 9.40 7.35
CA SER A 15 1.12 9.96 7.72
C SER A 15 1.67 10.94 6.69
N LEU A 16 1.45 10.69 5.39
CA LEU A 16 1.89 11.60 4.33
C LEU A 16 1.02 12.86 4.25
N ARG A 17 -0.30 12.74 4.44
CA ARG A 17 -1.20 13.90 4.48
C ARG A 17 -0.93 14.78 5.70
N GLU A 18 -0.66 14.19 6.86
CA GLU A 18 -0.24 14.93 8.07
C GLU A 18 1.10 15.65 7.89
N ALA A 19 2.01 15.05 7.12
CA ALA A 19 3.26 15.69 6.73
C ALA A 19 3.09 16.76 5.63
N GLY A 20 1.87 17.06 5.19
CA GLY A 20 1.55 18.11 4.21
C GLY A 20 1.66 17.69 2.75
N PHE A 21 1.79 16.39 2.46
CA PHE A 21 1.85 15.89 1.09
C PHE A 21 0.45 15.59 0.55
N THR A 22 0.24 15.91 -0.73
CA THR A 22 -0.89 15.37 -1.50
C THR A 22 -0.57 13.94 -1.90
N VAL A 23 -1.47 13.00 -1.60
CA VAL A 23 -1.22 11.56 -1.81
C VAL A 23 -2.17 10.99 -2.85
N THR A 24 -1.63 10.29 -3.84
CA THR A 24 -2.38 9.49 -4.82
C THR A 24 -2.03 8.03 -4.65
N ALA A 25 -3.03 7.16 -4.54
CA ALA A 25 -2.86 5.72 -4.39
C ALA A 25 -3.18 4.98 -5.69
N VAL A 26 -2.23 4.19 -6.19
CA VAL A 26 -2.37 3.38 -7.41
C VAL A 26 -2.31 1.90 -7.05
N GLU A 27 -3.37 1.17 -7.38
CA GLU A 27 -3.40 -0.29 -7.20
C GLU A 27 -2.58 -0.98 -8.29
N THR A 28 -1.71 -1.91 -7.89
CA THR A 28 -1.05 -2.84 -8.79
C THR A 28 -1.54 -4.27 -8.53
N ARG A 29 -1.70 -5.05 -9.60
CA ARG A 29 -2.09 -6.46 -9.50
C ARG A 29 -0.88 -7.30 -9.07
N SER A 30 -0.79 -7.64 -7.79
CA SER A 30 0.15 -8.65 -7.33
C SER A 30 -0.39 -10.04 -7.67
N ARG A 31 0.31 -10.77 -8.56
CA ARG A 31 0.04 -12.18 -8.88
C ARG A 31 0.60 -13.16 -7.83
N LYS A 32 1.30 -12.66 -6.81
CA LYS A 32 1.89 -13.49 -5.76
C LYS A 32 0.92 -13.59 -4.60
N GLY A 33 0.42 -14.80 -4.36
CA GLY A 33 -0.31 -15.18 -3.15
C GLY A 33 0.59 -15.06 -1.93
N GLN A 34 0.59 -13.88 -1.32
CA GLN A 34 1.12 -13.67 0.02
C GLN A 34 -0.05 -13.64 1.02
N PRO A 35 0.18 -14.01 2.28
CA PRO A 35 -0.82 -13.90 3.35
C PRO A 35 -1.34 -12.46 3.48
N GLY A 36 -2.65 -12.29 3.60
CA GLY A 36 -3.22 -11.11 4.27
C GLY A 36 -4.15 -10.26 3.40
N ASN A 37 -5.40 -10.12 3.86
CA ASN A 37 -6.48 -9.37 3.22
C ASN A 37 -6.32 -7.83 3.33
N GLU A 38 -5.08 -7.34 3.32
CA GLU A 38 -4.74 -5.97 3.69
C GLU A 38 -3.97 -5.27 2.56
N LYS A 39 -4.45 -4.08 2.17
CA LYS A 39 -3.80 -3.24 1.16
C LYS A 39 -2.49 -2.71 1.72
N ARG A 40 -1.35 -3.12 1.16
CA ARG A 40 -0.04 -2.66 1.62
C ARG A 40 0.72 -1.91 0.55
N VAL A 41 1.42 -0.86 0.98
CA VAL A 41 2.27 -0.05 0.10
C VAL A 41 3.50 -0.84 -0.31
N LEU A 42 3.68 -1.03 -1.60
CA LEU A 42 4.84 -1.69 -2.19
C LEU A 42 5.91 -0.68 -2.62
N ARG A 43 5.47 0.51 -3.03
CA ARG A 43 6.37 1.57 -3.51
C ARG A 43 5.78 2.93 -3.18
N ALA A 44 6.64 3.87 -2.82
CA ALA A 44 6.29 5.28 -2.67
C ALA A 44 7.28 6.11 -3.50
N ARG A 45 6.77 7.05 -4.29
CA ARG A 45 7.59 7.99 -5.07
C ARG A 45 6.96 9.37 -5.06
N GLU A 46 7.79 10.39 -5.08
CA GLU A 46 7.33 11.75 -5.33
C GLU A 46 7.16 11.94 -6.84
N THR A 47 5.99 12.40 -7.28
CA THR A 47 5.70 12.63 -8.71
C THR A 47 5.74 14.11 -9.07
N ALA A 48 5.54 14.99 -8.09
CA ALA A 48 5.70 16.43 -8.18
C ALA A 48 6.05 16.98 -6.79
N PRO A 49 6.58 18.22 -6.68
CA PRO A 49 6.86 18.82 -5.38
C PRO A 49 5.61 18.80 -4.49
N GLY A 50 5.70 18.13 -3.33
CA GLY A 50 4.57 17.98 -2.41
C GLY A 50 3.52 16.94 -2.83
N HIS A 51 3.75 16.14 -3.88
CA HIS A 51 2.84 15.10 -4.35
C HIS A 51 3.50 13.70 -4.31
N MET A 52 2.89 12.80 -3.55
CA MET A 52 3.34 11.41 -3.38
C MET A 52 2.40 10.46 -4.11
N GLU A 53 2.97 9.56 -4.89
CA GLU A 53 2.28 8.40 -5.42
C GLU A 53 2.65 7.15 -4.61
N LEU A 54 1.64 6.48 -4.07
CA LEU A 54 1.74 5.21 -3.38
C LEU A 54 1.25 4.09 -4.29
N VAL A 55 2.13 3.18 -4.65
CA VAL A 55 1.76 1.94 -5.32
C VAL A 55 1.47 0.89 -4.26
N TYR A 56 0.25 0.36 -4.23
CA TYR A 56 -0.18 -0.67 -3.28
C TYR A 56 -0.73 -1.89 -4.01
N ALA A 57 -0.77 -3.03 -3.33
CA ALA A 57 -1.47 -4.21 -3.82
C ALA A 57 -2.41 -4.77 -2.75
N LEU A 58 -3.53 -5.35 -3.20
CA LEU A 58 -4.39 -6.18 -2.38
C LEU A 58 -3.91 -7.63 -2.49
N PHE A 59 -3.54 -8.23 -1.37
CA PHE A 59 -3.20 -9.64 -1.30
C PHE A 59 -4.48 -10.44 -1.00
N LYS A 60 -4.92 -11.29 -1.93
CA LYS A 60 -6.24 -11.96 -1.91
C LYS A 60 -6.19 -13.42 -1.45
N THR A 61 -5.22 -13.80 -0.61
CA THR A 61 -5.11 -15.18 -0.16
C THR A 61 -5.70 -15.33 1.23
N ASP A 62 -6.89 -15.92 1.31
CA ASP A 62 -7.45 -16.52 2.53
C ASP A 62 -6.60 -17.74 2.89
N LEU A 63 -5.89 -17.69 4.02
CA LEU A 63 -5.08 -18.80 4.53
C LEU A 63 -5.91 -19.83 5.32
N PHE A 64 -7.22 -19.62 5.46
CA PHE A 64 -8.16 -20.60 6.01
C PHE A 64 -8.74 -21.47 4.89
N TRP A 65 -7.89 -22.21 4.18
CA TRP A 65 -8.36 -23.39 3.47
C TRP A 65 -8.17 -24.60 4.39
N MET A 66 -9.25 -24.97 5.10
CA MET A 66 -9.35 -26.27 5.76
C MET A 66 -10.03 -27.22 4.76
N PRO A 67 -9.37 -28.29 4.29
CA PRO A 67 -10.08 -29.35 3.58
C PRO A 67 -11.09 -29.98 4.54
N GLU A 68 -12.33 -30.07 4.07
CA GLU A 68 -13.41 -30.87 4.65
C GLU A 68 -13.14 -32.38 4.56
#